data_AF-A0A942FFM1-F1
#
_entry.id   AF-A0A942FFM1-F1
#
_cell.length_a   1.000
_cell.length_b   1.000
_cell.length_c   1.000
_cell.angle_alpha   90.00
_cell.angle_beta   90.00
_cell.angle_gamma   90.00
#
_symmetry.space_group_name_H-M   'P 1'
#
loop_
_entity.id
_entity.type
_entity.pdbx_description
1 polymer ?
#
loop_
_entity_poly.entity_id
_entity_poly.type
_entity_poly.pdbx_seq_one_letter_code
_entity_poly.pdbx_strand_id
1 'polypeptide(L)'
;MTTEESGNVEPMPEDNRLSFDEAVRYVLQRKAAVFAVHPVFEEDDDAQPSGARLFVLASDDKGGYFLRFVAGRFFSGAHAADDVVDAADIPARVKELRFLPTRYEPDWFSEQIQVLIGKLMSASGTAAPHMPDYQNAPQKHAAAEVVFPMAFISGAKKH
;
A
#
# COMPACT_ATOMS: atom_id res chain seq x y z
N MET A 1 34.36 -13.84 -39.53
CA MET A 1 33.58 -12.59 -39.29
C MET A 1 32.22 -13.05 -38.82
N THR A 2 32.00 -13.04 -37.51
CA THR A 2 30.75 -13.46 -36.89
C THR A 2 30.20 -12.21 -36.21
N THR A 3 29.10 -11.70 -36.75
CA THR A 3 28.47 -10.46 -36.34
C THR A 3 27.88 -10.62 -34.95
N GLU A 4 28.25 -9.71 -34.06
CA GLU A 4 27.78 -9.61 -32.68
C GLU A 4 26.31 -9.19 -32.68
N GLU A 5 25.43 -10.10 -32.30
CA GLU A 5 24.01 -9.83 -32.05
C GLU A 5 23.93 -8.94 -30.80
N SER A 6 23.81 -7.63 -31.04
CA SER A 6 23.57 -6.64 -29.99
C SER A 6 22.21 -6.92 -29.37
N GLY A 7 22.22 -7.68 -28.27
CA GLY A 7 21.05 -7.89 -27.43
C GLY A 7 20.52 -6.55 -26.95
N ASN A 8 19.41 -6.12 -27.52
CA ASN A 8 18.60 -5.02 -27.02
C ASN A 8 17.96 -5.49 -25.69
N VAL A 9 18.72 -5.42 -24.61
CA VAL A 9 18.21 -5.60 -23.26
C VAL A 9 17.39 -4.35 -22.97
N GLU A 10 16.07 -4.43 -23.15
CA GLU A 10 15.15 -3.43 -22.63
C GLU A 10 15.50 -3.18 -21.16
N PRO A 11 15.68 -1.93 -20.71
CA PRO A 11 15.98 -1.66 -19.32
C PRO A 11 14.84 -2.23 -18.49
N MET A 12 15.18 -3.20 -17.63
CA MET A 12 14.24 -3.71 -16.64
C MET A 12 13.68 -2.49 -15.88
N PRO A 13 12.36 -2.37 -15.70
CA PRO A 13 11.79 -1.23 -14.99
C PRO A 13 12.45 -1.15 -13.61
N GLU A 14 13.11 -0.02 -13.32
CA GLU A 14 13.78 0.17 -12.04
C GLU A 14 12.75 0.00 -10.92
N ASP A 15 12.96 -1.02 -10.06
CA ASP A 15 12.16 -1.23 -8.86
C ASP A 15 12.47 -0.09 -7.89
N ASN A 16 11.75 1.02 -8.04
CA ASN A 16 11.87 2.21 -7.20
C ASN A 16 11.30 2.00 -5.78
N ARG A 17 11.08 0.75 -5.36
CA ARG A 17 10.57 0.42 -4.03
C ARG A 17 11.73 0.32 -3.05
N LEU A 18 11.52 0.87 -1.87
CA LEU A 18 12.44 0.88 -0.75
C LEU A 18 12.16 -0.33 0.15
N SER A 19 13.20 -0.95 0.70
CA SER A 19 13.06 -1.81 1.88
C SER A 19 12.57 -1.00 3.09
N PHE A 20 12.11 -1.66 4.16
CA PHE A 20 11.64 -0.96 5.35
C PHE A 20 12.70 -0.03 5.97
N ASP A 21 13.96 -0.45 6.07
CA ASP A 21 15.03 0.39 6.62
C ASP A 21 15.33 1.62 5.73
N GLU A 22 15.24 1.46 4.41
CA GLU A 22 15.40 2.55 3.45
C GLU A 22 14.20 3.50 3.49
N ALA A 23 13.00 2.96 3.64
CA ALA A 23 11.76 3.69 3.82
C ALA A 23 11.80 4.58 5.07
N VAL A 24 12.18 4.03 6.22
CA VAL A 24 12.32 4.79 7.47
C VAL A 24 13.34 5.91 7.30
N ARG A 25 14.50 5.62 6.71
CA ARG A 25 15.52 6.66 6.42
C ARG A 25 14.97 7.74 5.51
N TYR A 26 14.26 7.37 4.45
CA TYR A 26 13.63 8.30 3.52
C TYR A 26 12.62 9.22 4.24
N VAL A 27 11.71 8.64 5.01
CA VAL A 27 10.68 9.36 5.78
C VAL A 27 11.30 10.37 6.73
N LEU A 28 12.31 9.96 7.50
CA LEU A 28 12.96 10.82 8.49
C LEU A 28 13.79 11.95 7.84
N GLN A 29 14.51 11.66 6.76
CA GLN A 29 15.37 12.65 6.08
C GLN A 29 14.59 13.64 5.24
N ARG A 30 13.56 13.18 4.54
CA ARG A 30 12.79 13.98 3.57
C ARG A 30 11.54 14.61 4.17
N LYS A 31 11.16 14.23 5.40
CA LYS A 31 9.87 14.59 5.99
C LYS A 31 8.72 14.27 5.04
N ALA A 32 8.78 13.07 4.48
CA ALA A 32 7.88 12.57 3.45
C ALA A 32 7.20 11.29 3.94
N ALA A 33 6.47 10.62 3.05
CA ALA A 33 5.87 9.33 3.33
C ALA A 33 6.27 8.27 2.32
N VAL A 34 6.07 7.02 2.71
CA VAL A 34 6.15 5.88 1.81
C VAL A 34 4.94 4.97 2.06
N PHE A 35 4.55 4.16 1.08
CA PHE A 35 3.42 3.25 1.25
C PHE A 35 3.64 1.88 0.61
N ALA A 36 2.96 0.88 1.13
CA ALA A 36 2.83 -0.45 0.54
C ALA A 36 1.34 -0.82 0.49
N VAL A 37 0.95 -1.54 -0.57
CA VAL A 37 -0.41 -2.04 -0.77
C VAL A 37 -0.37 -3.55 -0.91
N HIS A 38 -1.21 -4.24 -0.15
CA HIS A 38 -1.39 -5.69 -0.25
C HIS A 38 -2.85 -5.99 -0.61
N PRO A 39 -3.12 -6.64 -1.75
CA PRO A 39 -4.47 -7.07 -2.10
C PRO A 39 -5.00 -8.10 -1.10
N VAL A 40 -6.31 -8.10 -0.88
CA VAL A 40 -7.05 -9.08 -0.09
C VAL A 40 -7.96 -9.86 -1.04
N PHE A 41 -7.86 -11.19 -1.00
CA PHE A 41 -8.70 -12.12 -1.76
C PHE A 41 -9.67 -12.81 -0.78
N GLU A 42 -10.89 -13.09 -1.23
CA GLU A 42 -11.86 -13.86 -0.44
C GLU A 42 -11.74 -15.33 -0.79
N GLU A 43 -12.04 -16.21 0.17
CA GLU A 43 -11.84 -17.67 0.04
C GLU A 43 -12.60 -18.29 -1.15
N ASP A 44 -13.65 -17.61 -1.64
CA ASP A 44 -14.49 -18.07 -2.75
C ASP A 44 -14.14 -17.42 -4.11
N ASP A 45 -13.23 -16.43 -4.16
CA ASP A 45 -12.84 -15.75 -5.40
C ASP A 45 -11.35 -15.35 -5.37
N ASP A 46 -10.51 -16.25 -5.88
CA ASP A 46 -9.09 -16.01 -6.11
C ASP A 46 -8.81 -15.23 -7.41
N ALA A 47 -9.82 -14.97 -8.24
CA ALA A 47 -9.62 -14.33 -9.55
C ALA A 47 -9.49 -12.81 -9.43
N GLN A 48 -10.15 -12.18 -8.45
CA GLN A 48 -10.10 -10.74 -8.23
C GLN A 48 -10.02 -10.38 -6.75
N PRO A 49 -9.16 -9.42 -6.35
CA PRO A 49 -9.08 -9.00 -4.97
C PRO A 49 -10.36 -8.25 -4.57
N SER A 50 -10.92 -8.58 -3.41
CA SER A 50 -12.11 -7.94 -2.85
C SER A 50 -11.81 -6.64 -2.10
N GLY A 51 -10.54 -6.43 -1.74
CA GLY A 51 -10.10 -5.25 -1.00
C GLY A 51 -8.58 -5.10 -0.97
N ALA A 52 -8.13 -4.18 -0.13
CA ALA A 52 -6.72 -3.93 0.07
C ALA A 52 -6.38 -3.63 1.54
N ARG A 53 -5.12 -3.89 1.87
CA ARG A 53 -4.45 -3.43 3.09
C ARG A 53 -3.37 -2.44 2.67
N LEU A 54 -3.44 -1.24 3.21
CA LEU A 54 -2.48 -0.18 2.98
C LEU A 54 -1.67 0.04 4.25
N PHE A 55 -0.39 0.25 4.04
CA PHE A 55 0.60 0.51 5.07
C PHE A 55 1.32 1.79 4.68
N VAL A 56 1.13 2.89 5.41
CA VAL A 56 1.76 4.18 5.11
C VAL A 56 2.69 4.56 6.26
N LEU A 57 3.99 4.67 5.97
CA LEU A 57 4.96 5.22 6.91
C LEU A 57 5.10 6.72 6.67
N ALA A 58 4.98 7.52 7.72
CA ALA A 58 5.10 8.97 7.66
C ALA A 58 5.87 9.51 8.88
N SER A 59 6.46 10.70 8.74
CA SER A 59 7.15 11.36 9.86
C SER A 59 6.11 11.92 10.83
N ASP A 60 6.43 11.89 12.12
CA ASP A 60 5.61 12.50 13.18
C ASP A 60 5.91 13.99 13.42
N ASP A 61 6.72 14.60 12.55
CA ASP A 61 7.31 15.94 12.64
C ASP A 61 8.18 16.24 13.88
N LYS A 62 8.27 15.31 14.82
CA LYS A 62 9.07 15.39 16.06
C LYS A 62 10.41 14.66 15.97
N GLY A 63 10.69 14.03 14.84
CA GLY A 63 11.93 13.28 14.59
C GLY A 63 11.76 11.77 14.66
N GLY A 64 10.54 11.30 14.89
CA GLY A 64 10.13 9.91 14.73
C GLY A 64 9.29 9.69 13.47
N TYR A 65 8.69 8.50 13.43
CA TYR A 65 7.80 8.06 12.37
C TYR A 65 6.73 7.16 12.97
N PHE A 66 5.60 7.05 12.27
CA PHE A 66 4.51 6.15 12.61
C PHE A 66 4.08 5.38 11.37
N LEU A 67 3.33 4.31 11.59
CA LEU A 67 2.67 3.56 10.53
C LEU A 67 1.15 3.81 10.62
N ARG A 68 0.54 4.30 9.55
CA ARG A 68 -0.91 4.28 9.39
C ARG A 68 -1.30 3.03 8.61
N PHE A 69 -2.14 2.20 9.23
CA PHE A 69 -2.71 1.00 8.64
C PHE A 69 -4.15 1.27 8.24
N VAL A 70 -4.47 1.01 6.97
CA VAL A 70 -5.84 1.13 6.46
C VAL A 70 -6.21 -0.18 5.79
N ALA A 71 -7.40 -0.70 6.07
CA ALA A 71 -7.93 -1.84 5.35
C ALA A 71 -9.38 -1.61 4.98
N GLY A 72 -9.81 -2.18 3.86
CA GLY A 72 -11.19 -2.03 3.40
C GLY A 72 -11.45 -2.81 2.12
N ARG A 73 -12.73 -3.07 1.88
CA ARG A 73 -13.19 -3.63 0.60
C ARG A 73 -13.15 -2.55 -0.48
N PHE A 74 -12.83 -2.96 -1.70
CA PHE A 74 -13.08 -2.11 -2.86
C PHE A 74 -14.58 -1.82 -2.96
N PHE A 75 -14.92 -0.60 -3.40
CA PHE A 75 -16.30 -0.14 -3.59
C PHE A 75 -17.14 -0.03 -2.31
N SER A 76 -16.51 -0.03 -1.13
CA SER A 76 -17.17 0.29 0.15
C SER A 76 -16.94 1.76 0.54
N GLY A 77 -17.95 2.39 1.13
CA GLY A 77 -17.91 3.81 1.52
C GLY A 77 -17.13 4.12 2.79
N ALA A 78 -16.71 3.10 3.56
CA ALA A 78 -15.97 3.26 4.80
C ALA A 78 -14.82 2.25 4.89
N HIS A 79 -13.70 2.67 5.49
CA HIS A 79 -12.63 1.75 5.84
C HIS A 79 -13.11 0.73 6.86
N ALA A 80 -12.65 -0.51 6.71
CA ALA A 80 -12.85 -1.54 7.71
C ALA A 80 -11.85 -1.43 8.88
N ALA A 81 -10.69 -0.82 8.63
CA ALA A 81 -9.72 -0.45 9.66
C ALA A 81 -8.99 0.84 9.23
N ASP A 82 -8.71 1.71 10.19
CA ASP A 82 -7.88 2.91 10.05
C ASP A 82 -7.19 3.18 11.39
N ASP A 83 -5.99 2.64 11.54
CA ASP A 83 -5.23 2.63 12.79
C ASP A 83 -3.88 3.33 12.62
N VAL A 84 -3.43 3.99 13.68
CA VAL A 84 -2.07 4.54 13.78
C VAL A 84 -1.28 3.67 14.75
N VAL A 85 -0.15 3.17 14.29
CA VAL A 85 0.75 2.26 15.01
C VAL A 85 2.08 2.97 15.22
N ASP A 86 2.54 3.01 16.47
CA ASP A 86 3.83 3.57 16.85
C ASP A 86 4.98 2.73 16.29
N ALA A 87 6.14 3.36 16.06
CA ALA A 87 7.32 2.71 15.48
C ALA A 87 7.74 1.42 16.21
N ALA A 88 7.59 1.39 17.54
CA ALA A 88 7.94 0.23 18.37
C ALA A 88 7.02 -0.98 18.14
N ASP A 89 5.76 -0.71 17.77
CA ASP A 89 4.70 -1.72 17.65
C ASP A 89 4.50 -2.21 16.21
N ILE A 90 5.30 -1.71 15.26
CA ILE A 90 5.22 -2.12 13.86
C ILE A 90 5.53 -3.63 13.73
N PRO A 91 4.58 -4.43 13.20
CA PRO A 91 4.76 -5.88 13.07
C PRO A 91 5.91 -6.26 12.15
N ALA A 92 6.59 -7.37 12.46
CA ALA A 92 7.71 -7.88 11.64
C ALA A 92 7.31 -8.10 10.16
N ARG A 93 6.10 -8.61 9.91
CA ARG A 93 5.56 -8.80 8.55
C ARG A 93 5.51 -7.52 7.71
N VAL A 94 5.25 -6.37 8.35
CA VAL A 94 5.23 -5.07 7.67
C VAL A 94 6.65 -4.64 7.31
N LYS A 95 7.65 -5.01 8.12
CA LYS A 95 9.07 -4.72 7.87
C LYS A 95 9.65 -5.51 6.70
N GLU A 96 8.99 -6.60 6.30
CA GLU A 96 9.34 -7.39 5.12
C GLU A 96 8.78 -6.77 3.81
N LEU A 97 7.91 -5.75 3.89
CA LEU A 97 7.29 -5.14 2.72
C LEU A 97 8.24 -4.20 1.97
N ARG A 98 7.92 -3.96 0.71
CA ARG A 98 8.58 -3.01 -0.19
C ARG A 98 7.69 -1.78 -0.35
N PHE A 99 8.23 -0.60 -0.07
CA PHE A 99 7.46 0.65 0.01
C PHE A 99 7.80 1.60 -1.14
N LEU A 100 6.81 2.27 -1.69
CA LEU A 100 7.03 3.34 -2.67
C LEU A 100 7.01 4.71 -1.99
N PRO A 101 7.93 5.63 -2.34
CA PRO A 101 7.84 7.03 -1.95
C PRO A 101 6.50 7.65 -2.32
N THR A 102 5.94 8.50 -1.47
CA THR A 102 4.66 9.18 -1.71
C THR A 102 4.56 10.44 -0.82
N ARG A 103 3.36 11.04 -0.79
CA ARG A 103 3.00 12.12 0.13
C ARG A 103 1.99 11.64 1.16
N TYR A 104 1.98 12.32 2.30
CA TYR A 104 1.01 12.10 3.36
C TYR A 104 0.10 13.31 3.45
N GLU A 105 -1.18 13.10 3.14
CA GLU A 105 -2.22 14.11 3.33
C GLU A 105 -3.32 13.49 4.20
N PRO A 106 -3.54 13.99 5.44
CA PRO A 106 -4.50 13.41 6.38
C PRO A 106 -5.91 13.24 5.80
N ASP A 107 -6.34 14.19 4.97
CA ASP A 107 -7.67 14.22 4.34
C ASP A 107 -7.87 13.09 3.30
N TRP A 108 -6.79 12.47 2.81
CA TRP A 108 -6.92 11.35 1.89
C TRP A 108 -7.47 10.10 2.57
N PHE A 109 -7.29 9.98 3.88
CA PHE A 109 -7.68 8.80 4.64
C PHE A 109 -9.17 8.79 5.03
N SER A 110 -9.95 9.80 4.64
CA SER A 110 -11.41 9.75 4.66
C SER A 110 -12.03 9.28 3.34
N GLU A 111 -11.22 9.08 2.31
CA GLU A 111 -11.66 8.65 0.98
C GLU A 111 -11.89 7.13 0.91
N GLN A 112 -12.58 6.67 -0.13
CA GLN A 112 -12.67 5.23 -0.41
C GLN A 112 -11.28 4.63 -0.70
N ILE A 113 -11.08 3.37 -0.32
CA ILE A 113 -9.77 2.72 -0.40
C ILE A 113 -9.17 2.73 -1.82
N GLN A 114 -9.98 2.55 -2.88
CA GLN A 114 -9.47 2.64 -4.25
C GLN A 114 -9.02 4.06 -4.63
N VAL A 115 -9.70 5.09 -4.10
CA VAL A 115 -9.35 6.50 -4.33
C VAL A 115 -8.07 6.83 -3.57
N LEU A 116 -7.94 6.36 -2.33
CA LEU A 116 -6.71 6.51 -1.53
C LEU A 116 -5.51 5.88 -2.23
N ILE A 117 -5.63 4.63 -2.71
CA ILE A 117 -4.56 3.96 -3.47
C ILE A 117 -4.16 4.79 -4.70
N GLY A 118 -5.14 5.28 -5.47
CA GLY A 118 -4.90 6.12 -6.64
C GLY A 118 -4.16 7.42 -6.33
N LYS A 119 -4.52 8.09 -5.23
CA LYS A 119 -3.83 9.31 -4.77
C LYS A 119 -2.38 9.04 -4.33
N LEU A 120 -2.16 7.97 -3.55
CA LEU A 120 -0.82 7.58 -3.08
C LEU A 120 0.12 7.22 -4.23
N MET A 121 -0.37 6.47 -5.22
CA MET A 121 0.39 6.12 -6.42
C MET A 121 0.61 7.34 -7.33
N SER A 122 -0.36 8.23 -7.48
CA SER A 122 -0.16 9.46 -8.25
C SER A 122 0.90 10.35 -7.60
N ALA A 123 0.91 10.40 -6.27
CA ALA A 123 1.89 11.14 -5.48
C ALA A 123 3.29 10.52 -5.48
N SER A 124 3.44 9.24 -5.84
CA SER A 124 4.74 8.57 -5.96
C SER A 124 5.49 8.91 -7.25
N GLY A 125 4.87 9.66 -8.17
CA GLY A 125 5.46 10.01 -9.48
C GLY A 125 5.65 8.79 -10.40
N THR A 126 5.25 7.61 -9.95
CA THR A 126 5.22 6.36 -10.70
C THR A 126 3.81 6.18 -11.22
N ALA A 127 3.51 6.82 -12.35
CA ALA A 127 2.31 6.48 -13.11
C ALA A 127 2.43 5.00 -13.51
N ALA A 128 1.76 4.10 -12.79
CA ALA A 128 1.74 2.70 -13.15
C ALA A 128 0.98 2.59 -14.49
N PRO A 129 1.61 2.15 -15.59
CA PRO A 129 1.00 2.16 -16.92
C PRO A 129 -0.23 1.23 -17.05
N HIS A 130 -0.51 0.41 -16.03
CA HIS A 130 -1.58 -0.58 -16.03
C HIS A 130 -2.57 -0.43 -14.86
N MET A 131 -2.68 0.77 -14.27
CA MET A 131 -3.69 0.97 -13.22
C MET A 131 -5.08 1.09 -13.85
N PRO A 132 -6.08 0.31 -13.37
CA PRO A 132 -7.48 0.58 -13.69
C PRO A 132 -7.85 1.99 -13.23
N ASP A 133 -8.62 2.71 -14.04
CA ASP A 133 -9.09 4.05 -13.72
C ASP A 133 -10.19 3.99 -12.63
N TYR A 134 -9.75 3.87 -11.37
CA TYR A 134 -10.63 3.81 -10.20
C TYR A 134 -11.37 5.13 -9.93
N GLN A 135 -10.97 6.25 -10.56
CA GLN A 135 -11.67 7.52 -10.47
C GLN A 135 -12.93 7.54 -11.36
N ASN A 136 -12.90 6.85 -12.50
CA ASN A 136 -14.03 6.75 -13.42
C ASN A 136 -14.74 5.38 -13.42
N ALA A 137 -14.30 4.42 -12.59
CA ALA A 137 -14.91 3.10 -12.51
C ALA A 137 -16.38 3.19 -12.00
N PRO A 138 -17.33 2.50 -12.64
CA PRO A 138 -18.73 2.53 -12.24
C PRO A 138 -18.91 1.97 -10.82
N GLN A 139 -19.45 2.79 -9.92
CA GLN A 139 -19.76 2.40 -8.55
C GLN A 139 -20.83 1.29 -8.55
N LYS A 140 -20.49 0.12 -8.02
CA LYS A 140 -21.46 -0.94 -7.71
C LYS A 140 -21.47 -1.15 -6.19
N HIS A 141 -22.58 -0.77 -5.55
CA HIS A 141 -22.80 -1.00 -4.13
C HIS A 141 -22.98 -2.50 -3.86
N ALA A 142 -22.23 -3.04 -2.90
CA ALA A 142 -22.48 -4.37 -2.32
C ALA A 142 -22.76 -4.23 -0.83
N ALA A 143 -23.69 -5.04 -0.34
CA ALA A 143 -24.34 -4.93 0.96
C ALA A 143 -23.39 -5.15 2.15
N ALA A 144 -23.71 -4.46 3.24
CA ALA A 144 -22.98 -4.43 4.50
C ALA A 144 -22.95 -5.80 5.19
N GLU A 145 -21.76 -6.16 5.69
CA GLU A 145 -21.45 -7.02 6.85
C GLU A 145 -20.20 -7.88 6.59
N VAL A 146 -19.00 -7.29 6.60
CA VAL A 146 -17.75 -8.04 6.89
C VAL A 146 -16.82 -7.15 7.71
N VAL A 147 -16.50 -7.60 8.93
CA VAL A 147 -15.53 -6.99 9.86
C VAL A 147 -14.14 -7.52 9.52
N PHE A 148 -13.13 -6.64 9.47
CA PHE A 148 -11.73 -6.99 9.17
C PHE A 148 -10.87 -6.92 10.45
N PRO A 149 -10.81 -7.98 11.27
CA PRO A 149 -10.09 -7.92 12.53
C PRO A 149 -8.56 -7.89 12.33
N MET A 150 -7.89 -7.03 13.11
CA MET A 150 -6.43 -6.92 13.25
C MET A 150 -5.72 -8.24 13.66
N ALA A 151 -6.48 -9.24 14.10
CA ALA A 151 -5.99 -10.50 14.67
C ALA A 151 -5.16 -11.37 13.69
N PHE A 152 -5.22 -11.13 12.38
CA PHE A 152 -4.42 -11.89 11.40
C PHE A 152 -2.92 -11.57 11.42
N ILE A 153 -2.51 -10.48 12.09
CA ILE A 153 -1.10 -10.09 12.23
C ILE A 153 -0.42 -10.88 13.37
N SER A 154 -1.20 -11.38 14.33
CA SER A 154 -0.72 -12.20 15.44
C SER A 154 -0.86 -13.67 15.05
N GLY A 155 0.25 -14.27 14.60
CA GLY A 155 0.26 -15.60 13.98
C GLY A 155 -0.58 -16.66 14.70
N ALA A 156 -1.32 -17.43 13.91
CA ALA A 156 -1.96 -18.66 14.33
C ALA A 156 -0.93 -19.56 15.02
N LYS A 157 -1.03 -19.69 16.35
CA LYS A 157 -0.35 -20.72 17.10
C LYS A 157 -1.08 -22.03 16.80
N LYS A 158 -0.50 -22.86 15.93
CA LYS A 158 -0.94 -24.24 15.71
C LYS A 158 -1.01 -24.97 17.04
N HIS A 159 -2.15 -25.59 17.32
CA HIS A 159 -2.29 -26.67 18.29
C HIS A 159 -2.38 -27.99 17.53
#